data_AF-A0A640W409-F1
#
_entry.id   AF-A0A640W409-F1
#
_cell.length_a   1.000
_cell.length_b   1.000
_cell.length_c   1.000
_cell.angle_alpha   90.00
_cell.angle_beta   90.00
_cell.angle_gamma   90.00
#
_symmetry.space_group_name_H-M   'P 1'
#
loop_
_entity.id
_entity.type
_entity.pdbx_description
1 polymer ?
#
loop_
_entity_poly.entity_id
_entity_poly.type
_entity_poly.pdbx_seq_one_letter_code
_entity_poly.pdbx_strand_id
1 'polypeptide(L)'
;MDESICIRCRGTKLLCGKPRCPILVKYYTAVRNKPLIDKKFVYGYSPPSIFIGRYGYPKVSVGPMLPPLEGDTSYMDTPELWHDKSIDDIVDFRMKLIRGKHRIHIKNFDDKI
;
A
#
# COMPACT_ATOMS: atom_id res chain seq x y z
N MET A 1 -25.30 1.07 -18.75
CA MET A 1 -24.21 1.17 -17.75
C MET A 1 -23.28 2.26 -18.24
N ASP A 2 -23.17 3.36 -17.50
CA ASP A 2 -22.31 4.47 -17.89
C ASP A 2 -20.84 4.04 -17.73
N GLU A 3 -20.06 4.18 -18.81
CA GLU A 3 -18.68 3.71 -18.87
C GLU A 3 -17.80 4.63 -18.02
N SER A 4 -17.09 4.08 -17.01
CA SER A 4 -16.32 4.92 -16.09
C SER A 4 -15.32 5.80 -16.84
N ILE A 5 -15.22 7.07 -16.44
CA ILE A 5 -14.41 8.09 -17.14
C ILE A 5 -12.94 7.67 -17.34
N CYS A 6 -12.40 6.85 -16.43
CA CYS A 6 -11.04 6.32 -16.50
C CYS A 6 -10.85 5.34 -17.68
N ILE A 7 -11.87 4.52 -18.01
CA ILE A 7 -11.83 3.57 -19.13
C ILE A 7 -11.77 4.32 -20.45
N ARG A 8 -12.54 5.40 -20.58
CA ARG A 8 -12.51 6.30 -21.75
C ARG A 8 -11.21 7.10 -21.84
N CYS A 9 -10.67 7.52 -20.69
CA CYS A 9 -9.45 8.30 -20.59
C CYS A 9 -8.19 7.49 -20.94
N ARG A 10 -8.15 6.19 -20.62
CA ARG A 10 -6.98 5.28 -20.77
C ARG A 10 -5.67 5.85 -20.22
N GLY A 11 -5.75 6.74 -19.24
CA GLY A 11 -4.60 7.39 -18.61
C GLY A 11 -3.88 8.46 -19.42
N THR A 12 -4.30 8.75 -20.66
CA THR A 12 -3.62 9.73 -21.54
C THR A 12 -4.31 11.08 -21.59
N LYS A 13 -5.66 11.09 -21.56
CA LYS A 13 -6.47 12.32 -21.74
C LYS A 13 -6.73 13.12 -20.46
N LEU A 14 -6.33 12.59 -19.31
CA LEU A 14 -6.54 13.18 -17.98
C LEU A 14 -7.97 13.73 -17.74
N LEU A 15 -9.00 13.02 -18.21
CA LEU A 15 -10.41 13.44 -18.14
C LEU A 15 -10.93 13.64 -16.70
N CYS A 16 -10.22 13.14 -15.70
CA CYS A 16 -10.51 13.33 -14.28
C CYS A 16 -9.95 14.64 -13.69
N GLY A 17 -9.31 15.49 -14.51
CA GLY A 17 -8.78 16.80 -14.12
C GLY A 17 -7.51 16.75 -13.26
N LYS A 18 -6.92 15.56 -13.07
CA LYS A 18 -5.68 15.41 -12.29
C LYS A 18 -4.46 15.66 -13.19
N PRO A 19 -3.37 16.25 -12.65
CA PRO A 19 -2.16 16.54 -13.44
C PRO A 19 -1.46 15.26 -13.92
N ARG A 20 -1.67 14.14 -13.22
CA ARG A 20 -1.17 12.82 -13.59
C ARG A 20 -2.25 11.78 -13.33
N CYS A 21 -2.27 10.71 -14.13
CA CYS A 21 -3.20 9.59 -13.93
C CYS A 21 -2.80 8.77 -12.68
N PRO A 22 -3.63 8.69 -11.63
CA PRO A 22 -3.29 7.96 -10.40
C PRO A 22 -3.06 6.46 -10.63
N ILE A 23 -3.75 5.88 -11.62
CA ILE A 23 -3.62 4.46 -11.98
C ILE A 23 -2.23 4.19 -12.53
N LEU A 24 -1.74 5.06 -13.43
CA LEU A 24 -0.41 4.92 -14.02
C LEU A 24 0.68 5.17 -12.98
N VAL A 25 0.54 6.21 -12.15
CA VAL A 25 1.49 6.50 -11.05
C VAL A 25 1.63 5.28 -10.14
N LYS A 26 0.50 4.70 -9.70
CA LYS A 26 0.51 3.48 -8.88
C LYS A 26 1.16 2.30 -9.60
N TYR A 27 0.84 2.09 -10.88
CA TYR A 27 1.37 0.98 -11.67
C TYR A 27 2.89 1.07 -11.83
N TYR A 28 3.41 2.22 -12.28
CA TYR A 28 4.84 2.39 -12.51
C TYR A 28 5.64 2.30 -11.21
N THR A 29 5.16 2.88 -10.11
CA THR A 29 5.82 2.75 -8.81
C THR A 29 5.78 1.30 -8.30
N ALA A 30 4.68 0.59 -8.49
CA ALA A 30 4.59 -0.83 -8.12
C ALA A 30 5.55 -1.70 -8.95
N VAL A 31 5.65 -1.47 -10.26
CA VAL A 31 6.61 -2.17 -11.14
C VAL A 31 8.05 -1.88 -10.74
N ARG A 32 8.37 -0.62 -10.44
CA ARG A 32 9.68 -0.18 -9.96
C ARG A 32 10.07 -0.86 -8.65
N ASN A 33 9.12 -1.02 -7.73
CA ASN A 33 9.36 -1.58 -6.40
C ASN A 33 9.20 -3.11 -6.35
N LYS A 34 8.65 -3.74 -7.41
CA LYS A 34 8.50 -5.20 -7.53
C LYS A 34 9.77 -6.00 -7.22
N PRO A 35 10.97 -5.70 -7.78
CA PRO A 35 12.18 -6.48 -7.47
C PRO A 35 12.63 -6.40 -6.00
N LEU A 36 12.23 -5.35 -5.27
CA LEU A 36 12.52 -5.22 -3.85
C LEU A 36 11.60 -6.10 -2.98
N ILE A 37 10.39 -6.36 -3.47
CA ILE A 37 9.30 -7.02 -2.75
C ILE A 37 9.19 -8.50 -3.12
N ASP A 38 9.47 -8.85 -4.38
CA ASP A 38 9.32 -10.19 -4.94
C ASP A 38 10.54 -11.08 -4.61
N LYS A 39 10.82 -11.20 -3.30
CA LYS A 39 11.91 -12.00 -2.75
C LYS A 39 11.35 -13.09 -1.84
N LYS A 40 12.01 -14.26 -1.83
CA LYS A 40 11.62 -15.39 -0.96
C LYS A 40 11.74 -15.06 0.52
N PHE A 41 12.72 -14.23 0.87
CA PHE A 41 12.94 -13.73 2.22
C PHE A 41 12.98 -12.21 2.16
N VAL A 42 12.21 -11.57 3.04
CA VAL A 42 12.19 -10.12 3.19
C VAL A 42 12.61 -9.83 4.62
N TYR A 43 13.67 -9.04 4.73
CA TYR A 43 14.13 -8.49 5.99
C TYR A 43 13.75 -7.01 6.00
N GLY A 44 13.19 -6.56 7.11
CA GLY A 44 12.73 -5.20 7.31
C GLY A 44 12.58 -4.94 8.80
N TYR A 45 12.88 -3.73 9.23
CA TYR A 45 12.78 -3.36 10.63
C TYR A 45 11.33 -3.05 11.00
N SER A 46 10.98 -3.39 12.24
CA SER A 46 9.73 -2.95 12.86
C SER A 46 9.95 -1.62 13.60
N PRO A 47 8.99 -0.68 13.58
CA PRO A 47 7.66 -0.80 13.00
C PRO A 47 7.57 -0.18 11.60
N PRO A 48 6.64 -0.70 10.78
CA PRO A 48 6.19 0.07 9.62
C PRO A 48 4.68 0.02 9.38
N SER A 49 3.89 -0.53 10.32
CA SER A 49 2.41 -0.49 10.47
C SER A 49 1.69 -1.84 10.48
N ILE A 50 0.44 -1.84 10.92
CA ILE A 50 -0.48 -2.98 10.95
C ILE A 50 -1.66 -2.68 10.02
N PHE A 51 -1.91 -3.58 9.06
CA PHE A 51 -3.06 -3.47 8.18
C PHE A 51 -4.27 -4.22 8.75
N ILE A 52 -5.43 -3.57 8.79
CA ILE A 52 -6.72 -4.19 9.13
C ILE A 52 -7.69 -4.00 7.96
N GLY A 53 -8.14 -5.11 7.38
CA GLY A 53 -9.04 -5.11 6.23
C GLY A 53 -10.52 -5.07 6.62
N ARG A 54 -11.31 -4.23 5.95
CA ARG A 54 -12.78 -4.18 6.11
C ARG A 54 -13.51 -5.34 5.43
N TYR A 55 -12.95 -5.89 4.36
CA TYR A 55 -13.63 -6.86 3.52
C TYR A 55 -13.82 -8.20 4.25
N GLY A 56 -15.06 -8.71 4.28
CA GLY A 56 -15.39 -9.99 4.92
C GLY A 56 -15.66 -9.93 6.42
N TYR A 57 -15.89 -8.74 6.98
CA TYR A 57 -16.30 -8.56 8.38
C TYR A 57 -17.48 -9.50 8.75
N PRO A 58 -17.44 -10.19 9.91
CA PRO A 58 -16.49 -10.04 11.04
C PRO A 58 -15.16 -10.80 10.89
N LYS A 59 -14.94 -11.56 9.80
CA LYS A 59 -13.68 -12.26 9.49
C LYS A 59 -12.75 -11.38 8.65
N VAL A 60 -11.94 -10.57 9.33
CA VAL A 60 -11.07 -9.55 8.73
C VAL A 60 -9.68 -10.09 8.40
N SER A 61 -9.01 -9.48 7.41
CA SER A 61 -7.58 -9.73 7.16
C SER A 61 -6.74 -8.79 7.98
N VAL A 62 -5.83 -9.33 8.79
CA VAL A 62 -4.87 -8.59 9.61
C VAL A 62 -3.46 -9.03 9.23
N GLY A 63 -2.49 -8.12 9.32
CA GLY A 63 -1.09 -8.48 9.17
C GLY A 63 -0.17 -7.27 9.18
N PRO A 64 1.13 -7.48 9.48
CA PRO A 64 2.12 -6.42 9.44
C PRO A 64 2.32 -5.90 8.01
N MET A 65 2.69 -4.63 7.92
CA MET A 65 3.17 -3.99 6.71
C MET A 65 4.68 -3.79 6.83
N LEU A 66 5.47 -4.47 6.00
CA LEU A 66 6.93 -4.55 6.09
C LEU A 66 7.62 -3.88 4.89
N PRO A 67 8.51 -2.89 5.07
CA PRO A 67 9.33 -2.35 4.01
C PRO A 67 10.55 -3.27 3.80
N PRO A 68 11.00 -3.46 2.55
CA PRO A 68 12.22 -4.19 2.22
C PRO A 68 13.46 -3.29 2.41
N LEU A 69 13.53 -2.58 3.53
CA LEU A 69 14.57 -1.59 3.85
C LEU A 69 15.09 -1.81 5.28
N GLU A 70 16.39 -1.58 5.46
CA GLU A 70 17.03 -1.61 6.77
C GLU A 70 17.12 -0.20 7.38
N GLY A 71 16.90 -0.07 8.70
CA GLY A 71 16.94 1.20 9.43
C GLY A 71 15.58 1.69 9.94
N ASP A 72 15.53 2.94 10.38
CA ASP A 72 14.28 3.57 10.84
C ASP A 72 13.36 3.87 9.65
N THR A 73 12.21 3.19 9.62
CA THR A 73 11.19 3.34 8.58
C THR A 73 9.88 3.91 9.11
N SER A 74 9.87 4.42 10.35
CA SER A 74 8.68 4.95 11.01
C SER A 74 8.03 6.09 10.20
N TYR A 75 8.85 6.93 9.56
CA TYR A 75 8.38 8.02 8.68
C TYR A 75 7.50 7.54 7.52
N MET A 76 7.58 6.27 7.11
CA MET A 76 6.77 5.70 6.02
C MET A 76 5.31 5.43 6.43
N ASP A 77 4.99 5.49 7.72
CA ASP A 77 3.62 5.33 8.26
C ASP A 77 3.27 6.37 9.33
N THR A 78 3.96 7.51 9.37
CA THR A 78 3.62 8.67 10.21
C THR A 78 3.14 9.83 9.32
N PRO A 79 1.84 9.90 8.98
CA PRO A 79 1.30 10.94 8.10
C PRO A 79 1.58 12.37 8.57
N GLU A 80 1.76 12.58 9.87
CA GLU A 80 2.13 13.85 10.49
C GLU A 80 3.46 14.38 9.94
N LEU A 81 4.34 13.49 9.48
CA LEU A 81 5.65 13.83 8.90
C LEU A 81 5.61 14.01 7.37
N TRP A 82 4.45 13.86 6.72
CA TRP A 82 4.34 13.90 5.25
C TRP A 82 4.05 15.29 4.68
N HIS A 83 3.92 16.31 5.53
CA HIS A 83 3.59 17.67 5.10
C HIS A 83 4.57 18.21 4.03
N ASP A 84 5.87 17.93 4.20
CA ASP A 84 6.93 18.40 3.30
C ASP A 84 7.32 17.34 2.25
N LYS A 85 6.50 16.30 2.07
CA LYS A 85 6.75 15.20 1.12
C LYS A 85 5.90 15.36 -0.12
N SER A 86 6.48 15.03 -1.27
CA SER A 86 5.74 15.03 -2.52
C SER A 86 4.74 13.87 -2.57
N ILE A 87 3.72 13.98 -3.42
CA ILE A 87 2.80 12.86 -3.65
C ILE A 87 3.53 11.61 -4.17
N ASP A 88 4.62 11.80 -4.92
CA ASP A 88 5.42 10.71 -5.46
C ASP A 88 6.16 9.97 -4.32
N ASP A 89 6.63 10.70 -3.31
CA ASP A 89 7.25 10.12 -2.10
C ASP A 89 6.24 9.29 -1.31
N ILE A 90 5.04 9.85 -1.07
CA ILE A 90 3.97 9.15 -0.34
C ILE A 90 3.56 7.88 -1.07
N VAL A 91 3.38 7.95 -2.40
CA VAL A 91 3.08 6.76 -3.20
C VAL A 91 4.22 5.75 -3.11
N ASP A 92 5.47 6.19 -3.15
CA ASP A 92 6.63 5.31 -3.04
C ASP A 92 6.70 4.62 -1.68
N PHE A 93 6.47 5.34 -0.58
CA PHE A 93 6.40 4.78 0.77
C PHE A 93 5.37 3.66 0.82
N ARG A 94 4.15 3.93 0.35
CA ARG A 94 3.04 2.97 0.39
C ARG A 94 3.24 1.77 -0.54
N MET A 95 3.88 1.96 -1.70
CA MET A 95 4.12 0.88 -2.66
C MET A 95 5.31 -0.01 -2.27
N LYS A 96 6.19 0.43 -1.36
CA LYS A 96 7.27 -0.38 -0.80
C LYS A 96 6.81 -1.34 0.31
N LEU A 97 5.66 -1.08 0.94
CA LEU A 97 5.18 -1.88 2.05
C LEU A 97 4.59 -3.22 1.58
N ILE A 98 5.20 -4.30 2.03
CA ILE A 98 4.75 -5.68 1.84
C ILE A 98 3.71 -6.00 2.89
N ARG A 99 2.52 -6.40 2.46
CA ARG A 99 1.41 -6.67 3.36
C ARG A 99 1.24 -8.15 3.62
N GLY A 100 1.50 -8.58 4.86
CA GLY A 100 1.04 -9.87 5.36
C GLY A 100 -0.50 -9.91 5.42
N LYS A 101 -1.08 -11.08 5.16
CA LYS A 101 -2.54 -11.28 5.27
C LYS A 101 -2.81 -12.58 6.02
N HIS A 102 -3.27 -12.45 7.25
CA HIS A 102 -3.84 -13.52 8.05
C HIS A 102 -5.32 -13.22 8.29
N ARG A 103 -6.21 -14.22 8.18
CA ARG A 103 -7.66 -14.00 8.36
C ARG A 103 -8.07 -14.43 9.76
N ILE A 104 -8.62 -13.49 10.52
CA ILE A 104 -9.09 -13.74 11.89
C ILE A 104 -10.52 -13.26 12.08
N HIS A 105 -11.24 -13.87 13.02
CA HIS A 105 -12.54 -13.37 13.46
C HIS A 105 -12.33 -12.35 14.57
N ILE A 106 -13.01 -11.20 14.53
CA ILE A 106 -12.81 -10.08 15.49
C ILE A 106 -13.08 -10.43 16.97
N LYS A 107 -13.69 -11.58 17.24
CA LYS A 107 -13.99 -12.05 18.61
C LYS A 107 -13.21 -13.29 19.03
N ASN A 108 -12.49 -13.93 18.12
CA ASN A 108 -11.75 -15.15 18.42
C ASN A 108 -10.27 -14.87 18.18
N PHE A 109 -9.55 -14.63 19.28
CA PHE A 109 -8.12 -14.31 19.30
C PHE A 109 -7.28 -15.48 19.83
N ASP A 110 -7.87 -16.68 19.97
CA ASP A 110 -7.18 -17.85 20.49
C ASP A 110 -6.13 -18.39 19.49
N ASP A 111 -6.30 -18.08 18.21
CA ASP A 111 -5.32 -18.34 17.16
C ASP A 111 -4.18 -17.31 17.22
N LYS A 112 -2.96 -17.76 17.54
CA LYS A 112 -1.75 -16.91 17.57
C LYS A 112 -1.50 -16.29 16.18
N ILE A 113 -1.36 -14.97 16.14
CA ILE A 113 -1.01 -14.15 14.96
C ILE A 113 0.50 -14.21 14.70
#